data_AF-A0A8C2FE57-F1
#
_entry.id   AF-A0A8C2FE57-F1
#
_cell.length_a   1.000
_cell.length_b   1.000
_cell.length_c   1.000
_cell.angle_alpha   90.00
_cell.angle_beta   90.00
_cell.angle_gamma   90.00
#
_symmetry.space_group_name_H-M   'P 1'
#
loop_
_entity.id
_entity.type
_entity.pdbx_description
1 polymer ?
#
loop_
_entity_poly.entity_id
_entity_poly.type
_entity_poly.pdbx_seq_one_letter_code
_entity_poly.pdbx_strand_id
1 'polypeptide(L)'
;MDFQATTPMDPRVLDAMLPYQVNYYGNPHSRTHAYGWESESAMEKARKQVADLIGADPREIVFTSGATESNNMSIKVRMSLL
;
A
#
# COMPACT_ATOMS: atom_id res chain seq x y z
N MET A 1 10.06 -6.04 -25.85
CA MET A 1 9.71 -6.37 -24.46
C MET A 1 9.99 -5.14 -23.61
N ASP A 2 9.03 -4.75 -22.77
CA ASP A 2 8.98 -3.43 -22.10
C ASP A 2 8.78 -3.56 -20.57
N PHE A 3 9.38 -4.60 -19.98
CA PHE A 3 9.17 -4.95 -18.56
C PHE A 3 9.83 -3.97 -17.57
N GLN A 4 10.69 -3.08 -18.07
CA GLN A 4 11.33 -2.02 -17.28
C GLN A 4 10.42 -0.80 -17.13
N ALA A 5 9.47 -0.59 -18.06
CA ALA A 5 8.47 0.46 -17.95
C ALA A 5 7.31 0.04 -17.03
N THR A 6 6.82 -1.19 -17.17
CA THR A 6 5.80 -1.78 -16.29
C THR A 6 5.78 -3.30 -16.39
N THR A 7 5.17 -3.97 -15.43
CA THR A 7 5.02 -5.43 -15.44
C THR A 7 3.54 -5.82 -15.58
N PRO A 8 3.22 -6.91 -16.29
CA PRO A 8 1.85 -7.43 -16.29
C PRO A 8 1.46 -7.85 -14.88
N MET A 9 0.22 -7.54 -14.48
CA MET A 9 -0.29 -7.92 -13.17
C MET A 9 -0.37 -9.44 -13.05
N ASP A 10 0.21 -9.98 -11.98
CA ASP A 10 0.07 -11.40 -11.64
C ASP A 10 -1.41 -11.72 -11.36
N PRO A 11 -2.00 -12.80 -11.91
CA PRO A 11 -3.40 -13.14 -11.68
C PRO A 11 -3.77 -13.26 -10.19
N ARG A 12 -2.82 -13.68 -9.33
CA ARG A 12 -3.03 -13.77 -7.87
C ARG A 12 -3.17 -12.39 -7.22
N VAL A 13 -2.50 -11.38 -7.78
CA VAL A 13 -2.65 -9.99 -7.33
C VAL A 13 -4.04 -9.47 -7.70
N LEU A 14 -4.48 -9.74 -8.94
CA LEU A 14 -5.83 -9.34 -9.38
C LEU A 14 -6.91 -9.98 -8.50
N ASP A 15 -6.84 -11.30 -8.27
CA ASP A 15 -7.78 -12.02 -7.42
C ASP A 15 -7.85 -11.45 -6.00
N ALA A 16 -6.70 -11.09 -5.41
CA ALA A 16 -6.65 -10.47 -4.10
C ALA A 16 -7.24 -9.04 -4.07
N MET A 17 -7.21 -8.31 -5.19
CA MET A 17 -7.70 -6.93 -5.29
C MET A 17 -9.22 -6.85 -5.52
N LEU A 18 -9.78 -7.78 -6.32
CA LEU A 18 -11.18 -7.74 -6.74
C LEU A 18 -12.20 -7.60 -5.59
N PRO A 19 -12.06 -8.29 -4.43
CA PRO A 19 -12.99 -8.14 -3.31
C PRO A 19 -13.14 -6.70 -2.83
N TYR A 20 -12.06 -5.90 -2.84
CA TYR A 20 -12.05 -4.52 -2.38
C TYR A 20 -12.57 -3.52 -3.43
N GLN A 21 -12.67 -3.93 -4.69
CA GLN A 21 -13.33 -3.15 -5.74
C GLN A 21 -14.85 -3.37 -5.76
N VAL A 22 -15.32 -4.52 -5.30
CA VAL A 22 -16.75 -4.91 -5.44
C VAL A 22 -17.49 -4.87 -4.10
N ASN A 23 -16.98 -5.53 -3.07
CA ASN A 23 -17.72 -5.78 -1.83
C ASN A 23 -17.16 -5.01 -0.62
N TYR A 24 -15.84 -4.81 -0.57
CA TYR A 24 -15.13 -4.17 0.55
C TYR A 24 -14.56 -2.81 0.16
N TYR A 25 -15.41 -1.95 -0.41
CA TYR A 25 -15.04 -0.62 -0.93
C TYR A 25 -14.97 0.48 0.15
N GLY A 26 -14.93 0.11 1.43
CA GLY A 26 -14.94 1.07 2.54
C GLY A 26 -13.65 1.89 2.60
N ASN A 27 -13.76 3.14 3.08
CA ASN A 27 -12.60 3.95 3.40
C ASN A 27 -11.92 3.37 4.66
N PRO A 28 -10.62 3.00 4.63
CA PRO A 28 -9.91 2.45 5.80
C PRO A 28 -9.81 3.45 6.98
N HIS A 29 -10.04 4.74 6.75
CA HIS A 29 -10.09 5.74 7.83
C HIS A 29 -11.47 5.87 8.49
N SER A 30 -12.50 5.21 7.95
CA SER A 30 -13.83 5.18 8.56
C SER A 30 -13.84 4.24 9.76
N ARG A 31 -13.85 4.81 10.96
CA ARG A 31 -13.83 4.04 12.22
C ARG A 31 -15.21 3.61 12.74
N THR A 32 -16.29 4.02 12.07
CA THR A 32 -17.66 3.93 12.61
C THR A 32 -18.46 2.76 12.07
N HIS A 33 -17.98 2.03 11.06
CA HIS A 33 -18.76 0.97 10.40
C HIS A 33 -17.88 -0.17 9.86
N ALA A 34 -18.49 -1.34 9.72
CA ALA A 34 -17.81 -2.59 9.33
C ALA A 34 -17.01 -2.46 8.03
N TYR A 35 -17.53 -1.78 6.99
CA TYR A 35 -16.79 -1.59 5.74
C TYR A 35 -15.44 -0.88 5.92
N GLY A 36 -15.33 0.03 6.90
CA GLY A 36 -14.07 0.72 7.18
C GLY A 36 -13.09 -0.17 7.94
N TRP A 37 -13.60 -0.96 8.90
CA TRP A 37 -12.79 -1.92 9.66
C TRP A 37 -12.19 -3.03 8.77
N GLU A 38 -12.98 -3.56 7.83
CA GLU A 38 -12.50 -4.55 6.86
C GLU A 38 -11.39 -3.97 5.97
N SER A 39 -11.58 -2.74 5.47
CA SER A 39 -10.55 -2.04 4.68
C SER A 39 -9.30 -1.69 5.48
N GLU A 40 -9.45 -1.28 6.76
CA GLU A 40 -8.33 -1.00 7.67
C GLU A 40 -7.51 -2.28 7.93
N SER A 41 -8.19 -3.39 8.22
CA SER A 41 -7.57 -4.70 8.42
C SER A 41 -6.79 -5.16 7.18
N ALA A 42 -7.36 -4.98 5.99
CA ALA A 42 -6.70 -5.29 4.73
C ALA A 42 -5.45 -4.42 4.48
N MET A 43 -5.52 -3.13 4.77
CA MET A 43 -4.38 -2.21 4.68
C MET A 43 -3.24 -2.63 5.62
N GLU A 44 -3.55 -2.97 6.87
CA GLU A 44 -2.53 -3.39 7.84
C GLU A 44 -1.91 -4.75 7.48
N LYS A 45 -2.71 -5.68 6.92
CA LYS A 45 -2.19 -6.93 6.35
C LYS A 45 -1.22 -6.66 5.19
N ALA A 46 -1.58 -5.77 4.27
CA ALA A 46 -0.69 -5.40 3.15
C ALA A 46 0.60 -4.73 3.64
N ARG A 47 0.51 -3.86 4.66
CA ARG A 47 1.66 -3.21 5.29
C ARG A 47 2.64 -4.23 5.84
N LYS A 48 2.12 -5.23 6.56
CA LYS A 48 2.92 -6.32 7.10
C LYS A 48 3.60 -7.14 5.99
N GLN A 49 2.90 -7.46 4.91
CA GLN A 49 3.48 -8.21 3.79
C GLN A 49 4.69 -7.48 3.16
N VAL A 50 4.60 -6.16 3.03
CA VAL A 50 5.73 -5.34 2.54
C VAL A 50 6.87 -5.29 3.56
N ALA A 51 6.54 -5.12 4.85
CA ALA A 51 7.53 -5.09 5.93
C ALA A 51 8.32 -6.40 6.02
N ASP A 52 7.62 -7.54 6.00
CA ASP A 52 8.20 -8.88 6.06
C ASP A 52 9.12 -9.16 4.86
N LEU A 53 8.80 -8.61 3.67
CA LEU A 53 9.63 -8.75 2.47
C LEU A 53 10.99 -8.06 2.60
N ILE A 54 11.06 -6.93 3.28
CA ILE A 54 12.29 -6.13 3.43
C ILE A 54 12.94 -6.23 4.82
N GLY A 55 12.32 -6.97 5.74
CA GLY A 55 12.79 -7.12 7.12
C GLY A 55 12.64 -5.87 7.99
N ALA A 56 11.62 -5.05 7.74
CA ALA A 56 11.32 -3.83 8.51
C ALA A 56 10.19 -4.05 9.54
N ASP A 57 10.03 -3.12 10.48
CA ASP A 57 8.82 -3.07 11.30
C ASP A 57 7.66 -2.53 10.44
N PRO A 58 6.44 -3.10 10.49
CA PRO A 58 5.29 -2.57 9.75
C PRO A 58 5.06 -1.07 9.96
N ARG A 59 5.37 -0.54 11.15
CA ARG A 59 5.22 0.90 11.47
C ARG A 59 6.17 1.80 10.67
N GLU A 60 7.23 1.25 10.09
CA GLU A 60 8.18 1.97 9.23
C GLU A 60 7.70 2.05 7.77
N ILE A 61 6.66 1.29 7.40
CA ILE A 61 6.14 1.26 6.03
C ILE A 61 5.10 2.36 5.83
N VAL A 62 5.38 3.29 4.92
CA VAL A 62 4.46 4.33 4.47
C VAL A 62 4.06 4.03 3.01
N PHE A 63 2.75 3.91 2.76
CA PHE A 63 2.24 3.76 1.39
C PHE A 63 2.24 5.10 0.66
N THR A 64 2.72 5.10 -0.57
CA THR A 64 2.72 6.23 -1.50
C THR A 64 2.17 5.77 -2.86
N SER A 65 1.84 6.69 -3.77
CA SER A 65 1.36 6.38 -5.12
C SER A 65 2.40 5.67 -6.01
N GLY A 66 3.69 5.78 -5.69
CA GLY A 66 4.76 5.08 -6.39
C GLY A 66 6.15 5.61 -6.03
N ALA A 67 7.19 5.00 -6.60
CA ALA A 67 8.58 5.28 -6.26
C ALA A 67 9.00 6.75 -6.46
N THR A 68 8.43 7.45 -7.46
CA THR A 68 8.68 8.89 -7.68
C THR A 68 8.25 9.73 -6.48
N GLU A 69 7.10 9.42 -5.88
CA GLU A 69 6.63 10.10 -4.67
C GLU A 69 7.49 9.71 -3.46
N SER A 70 7.80 8.42 -3.30
CA SER A 70 8.65 7.95 -2.20
C SER A 70 10.04 8.61 -2.20
N ASN A 71 10.65 8.76 -3.39
CA ASN A 71 11.93 9.44 -3.55
C ASN A 71 11.82 10.93 -3.19
N ASN A 72 10.80 11.61 -3.69
CA ASN A 72 10.57 13.03 -3.37
C ASN A 72 10.35 13.23 -1.86
N MET A 73 9.56 12.37 -1.22
CA MET A 73 9.33 12.42 0.21
C MET A 73 10.65 12.23 0.97
N SER A 74 11.41 11.19 0.65
CA SER A 74 12.68 10.86 1.34
C SER A 74 13.72 12.00 1.25
N ILE A 75 13.83 12.63 0.09
CA ILE A 75 14.82 13.70 -0.15
C ILE A 75 14.34 15.03 0.44
N LYS A 76 13.08 15.43 0.15
CA LYS A 76 12.57 16.74 0.59
C LYS A 76 12.34 16.79 2.09
N VAL A 77 11.83 15.72 2.71
CA VAL A 77 11.65 15.65 4.16
C VAL A 77 13.00 15.73 4.87
N ARG A 78 14.04 15.06 4.35
CA ARG A 78 15.40 15.16 4.89
C ARG A 78 15.98 16.57 4.77
N MET A 79 15.78 17.24 3.64
CA MET A 79 16.22 18.64 3.44
C MET A 79 15.51 19.64 4.37
N SER A 80 14.26 19.40 4.76
CA SER A 80 13.54 20.28 5.70
C SER A 80 13.93 20.10 7.17
N LEU A 81 14.65 19.03 7.50
CA LEU A 81 15.09 18.71 8.86
C LEU A 81 16.55 19.13 9.13
N LEU A 82 17.23 19.70 8.13
CA LEU A 82 18.56 20.32 8.22
C LEU A 82 18.41 21.85 8.27
#